data_AF-A0A6P0JXH1-F1
#
_entry.id   AF-A0A6P0JXH1-F1
#
_cell.length_a   1.000
_cell.length_b   1.000
_cell.length_c   1.000
_cell.angle_alpha   90.00
_cell.angle_beta   90.00
_cell.angle_gamma   90.00
#
_symmetry.space_group_name_H-M   'P 1'
#
loop_
_entity.id
_entity.type
_entity.pdbx_description
1 polymer ?
#
loop_
_entity_poly.entity_id
_entity_poly.type
_entity_poly.pdbx_seq_one_letter_code
_entity_poly.pdbx_strand_id
1 'polypeptide(L)'
;EAAASGDRITRREVKQLSDEWTAMSSELLPSEVKEKASEGGLPTRHLAPLVREMEKLPDLHLKPIQQEVATNPDVDTVKNVTSSARSLSKYLDAAAQVQTLKKGAIDLEMALDEALRLDCLNVAADLVKQATNLEQTVGKLFTTWKRLGNLADRLYVDTGASNPHLRSLLTCLETLTSETIEVQLDEEGEQSVRLRVMSEE
;
A
#
# COMPACT_ATOMS: atom_id res chain seq x y z
N GLU A 1 -5.49 -33.94 -14.71
CA GLU A 1 -5.52 -34.70 -15.99
C GLU A 1 -5.65 -33.85 -17.26
N ALA A 2 -6.08 -32.57 -17.21
CA ALA A 2 -6.19 -31.72 -18.40
C ALA A 2 -4.85 -31.27 -19.04
N ALA A 3 -3.80 -31.04 -18.23
CA ALA A 3 -2.49 -30.65 -18.74
C ALA A 3 -1.75 -31.79 -19.48
N ALA A 4 -2.13 -33.05 -19.21
CA ALA A 4 -1.54 -34.23 -19.83
C ALA A 4 -2.19 -34.61 -21.18
N SER A 5 -3.32 -33.98 -21.53
CA SER A 5 -4.14 -34.31 -22.71
C SER A 5 -4.02 -33.31 -23.85
N GLY A 6 -3.11 -32.32 -23.75
CA GLY A 6 -2.85 -31.34 -24.82
C GLY A 6 -3.98 -30.34 -25.06
N ASP A 7 -4.99 -30.32 -24.20
CA ASP A 7 -6.13 -29.41 -24.31
C ASP A 7 -5.79 -28.05 -23.70
N ARG A 8 -6.22 -26.97 -24.36
CA ARG A 8 -5.88 -25.60 -23.96
C ARG A 8 -6.60 -25.22 -22.68
N ILE A 9 -5.93 -25.36 -21.53
CA ILE A 9 -6.42 -24.86 -20.25
C ILE A 9 -6.61 -23.33 -20.30
N THR A 10 -7.75 -22.87 -19.82
CA THR A 10 -8.09 -21.45 -19.76
C THR A 10 -7.45 -20.78 -18.53
N ARG A 11 -7.24 -19.46 -18.58
CA ARG A 11 -6.74 -18.69 -17.41
C ARG A 11 -7.61 -18.85 -16.16
N ARG A 12 -8.91 -19.13 -16.33
CA ARG A 12 -9.86 -19.33 -15.23
C ARG A 12 -9.61 -20.67 -14.54
N GLU A 13 -9.40 -21.74 -15.30
CA GLU A 13 -9.09 -23.07 -14.76
C GLU A 13 -7.72 -23.10 -14.06
N VAL A 14 -6.71 -22.43 -14.63
CA VAL A 14 -5.40 -22.26 -13.96
C VAL A 14 -5.56 -21.55 -12.61
N LYS A 15 -6.35 -20.47 -12.58
CA LYS A 15 -6.61 -19.74 -11.34
C LYS A 15 -7.34 -20.61 -10.32
N GLN A 16 -8.35 -21.36 -10.75
CA GLN A 16 -9.10 -22.24 -9.87
C GLN A 16 -8.21 -23.33 -9.26
N LEU A 17 -7.39 -24.01 -10.08
CA LEU A 17 -6.44 -25.01 -9.60
C LEU A 17 -5.41 -24.41 -8.62
N SER A 18 -4.96 -23.18 -8.88
CA SER A 18 -4.06 -22.46 -7.98
C SER A 18 -4.73 -22.11 -6.65
N ASP A 19 -5.99 -21.67 -6.69
CA ASP A 19 -6.76 -21.33 -5.48
C ASP A 19 -7.06 -22.59 -4.66
N GLU A 20 -7.42 -23.71 -5.31
CA GLU A 20 -7.60 -25.02 -4.69
C GLU A 20 -6.31 -25.54 -4.06
N TRP A 21 -5.18 -25.45 -4.77
CA TRP A 21 -3.87 -25.83 -4.23
C TRP A 21 -3.52 -25.00 -2.99
N THR A 22 -3.65 -23.67 -3.09
CA THR A 22 -3.33 -22.75 -1.98
C THR A 22 -4.19 -23.04 -0.75
N ALA A 23 -5.48 -23.28 -0.93
CA ALA A 23 -6.39 -23.59 0.19
C ALA A 23 -6.11 -24.97 0.81
N MET A 24 -5.94 -26.02 0.00
CA MET A 24 -5.83 -27.39 0.52
C MET A 24 -4.43 -27.74 1.06
N SER A 25 -3.38 -27.11 0.54
CA SER A 25 -2.00 -27.33 0.98
C SER A 25 -1.57 -26.47 2.17
N SER A 26 -2.30 -25.40 2.49
CA SER A 26 -1.93 -24.48 3.56
C SER A 26 -2.15 -25.09 4.94
N GLU A 27 -1.13 -25.02 5.81
CA GLU A 27 -1.25 -25.40 7.23
C GLU A 27 -1.95 -24.34 8.08
N LEU A 28 -2.15 -23.13 7.53
CA LEU A 28 -2.74 -22.00 8.25
C LEU A 28 -4.27 -22.11 8.41
N LEU A 29 -4.92 -22.97 7.62
CA LEU A 29 -6.36 -23.19 7.71
C LEU A 29 -6.70 -24.31 8.72
N PRO A 30 -7.65 -24.09 9.64
CA PRO A 30 -8.15 -25.13 10.53
C PRO A 30 -8.71 -26.34 9.78
N SER A 31 -8.67 -27.52 10.42
CA SER A 31 -9.17 -28.77 9.86
C SER A 31 -10.64 -28.72 9.47
N GLU A 32 -11.46 -28.05 10.30
CA GLU A 32 -12.90 -27.88 10.13
C GLU A 32 -13.23 -27.15 8.82
N VAL A 33 -12.39 -26.17 8.46
CA VAL A 33 -12.54 -25.37 7.24
C VAL A 33 -12.17 -26.19 6.02
N LYS A 34 -11.12 -27.02 6.10
CA LYS A 34 -10.69 -27.92 5.04
C LYS A 34 -11.71 -29.02 4.78
N GLU A 35 -12.29 -29.59 5.83
CA GLU A 35 -13.36 -30.58 5.75
C GLU A 35 -14.58 -29.98 5.03
N LYS A 36 -15.06 -28.82 5.48
CA LYS A 36 -16.21 -28.15 4.85
C LYS A 36 -15.95 -27.66 3.43
N ALA A 37 -14.71 -27.32 3.08
CA ALA A 37 -14.31 -27.04 1.70
C ALA A 37 -14.37 -28.30 0.84
N SER A 38 -13.93 -29.45 1.36
CA SER A 38 -13.98 -30.75 0.66
C SER A 38 -15.42 -31.25 0.45
N GLU A 39 -16.33 -30.93 1.36
CA GLU A 39 -17.77 -31.21 1.24
C GLU A 39 -18.50 -30.26 0.27
N GLY A 40 -17.80 -29.26 -0.28
CA GLY A 40 -18.38 -28.26 -1.18
C GLY A 40 -19.18 -27.16 -0.49
N GLY A 41 -19.19 -27.11 0.84
CA GLY A 41 -19.85 -26.07 1.64
C GLY A 41 -19.12 -24.73 1.63
N LEU A 42 -17.82 -24.72 1.29
CA LEU A 42 -16.97 -23.52 1.19
C LEU A 42 -16.17 -23.50 -0.12
N PRO A 43 -16.45 -22.56 -1.03
CA PRO A 43 -15.67 -22.43 -2.26
C PRO A 43 -14.20 -22.03 -1.99
N THR A 44 -13.25 -22.80 -2.48
CA THR A 44 -11.79 -22.58 -2.35
C THR A 44 -11.32 -21.21 -2.86
N ARG A 45 -12.05 -20.62 -3.83
CA ARG A 45 -11.83 -19.24 -4.32
C ARG A 45 -11.92 -18.16 -3.22
N HIS A 46 -12.61 -18.43 -2.11
CA HIS A 46 -12.72 -17.51 -0.97
C HIS A 46 -11.67 -17.81 0.10
N LEU A 47 -11.17 -19.04 0.16
CA LEU A 47 -10.12 -19.46 1.10
C LEU A 47 -8.72 -19.06 0.62
N ALA A 48 -8.44 -19.11 -0.68
CA ALA A 48 -7.13 -18.74 -1.21
C ALA A 48 -6.73 -17.29 -0.90
N PRO A 49 -7.61 -16.28 -1.03
CA PRO A 49 -7.32 -14.92 -0.58
C PRO A 49 -7.04 -14.82 0.92
N LEU A 50 -7.80 -15.55 1.75
CA LEU A 50 -7.58 -15.57 3.20
C LEU A 50 -6.18 -16.08 3.55
N VAL A 51 -5.80 -17.23 2.98
CA VAL A 51 -4.46 -17.83 3.18
C VAL A 51 -3.35 -16.84 2.84
N ARG A 52 -3.45 -16.18 1.68
CA ARG A 52 -2.42 -15.22 1.24
C ARG A 52 -2.28 -14.01 2.15
N GLU A 53 -3.37 -13.55 2.78
CA GLU A 53 -3.28 -12.46 3.75
C GLU A 53 -2.75 -12.98 5.09
N MET A 54 -3.15 -14.17 5.53
CA MET A 54 -2.63 -14.81 6.73
C MET A 54 -1.11 -15.05 6.66
N GLU A 55 -0.56 -15.46 5.52
CA GLU A 55 0.89 -15.63 5.33
C GLU A 55 1.72 -14.37 5.63
N LYS A 56 1.10 -13.19 5.59
CA LYS A 56 1.78 -11.90 5.87
C LYS A 56 1.69 -11.49 7.35
N LEU A 57 0.86 -12.17 8.13
CA LEU A 57 0.54 -11.77 9.50
C LEU A 57 1.43 -12.50 10.51
N PRO A 58 1.84 -11.82 11.61
CA PRO A 58 2.47 -12.48 12.74
C PRO A 58 1.51 -13.47 13.45
N ASP A 59 2.10 -14.50 14.07
CA ASP A 59 1.37 -15.54 14.83
C ASP A 59 0.37 -15.00 15.85
N LEU A 60 0.68 -13.85 16.45
CA LEU A 60 -0.17 -13.18 17.43
C LEU A 60 -1.59 -12.90 16.88
N HIS A 61 -1.68 -12.47 15.62
CA HIS A 61 -2.95 -12.14 14.97
C HIS A 61 -3.53 -13.29 14.14
N LEU A 62 -2.73 -14.32 13.85
CA LEU A 62 -3.20 -15.51 13.15
C LEU A 62 -4.18 -16.34 13.99
N LYS A 63 -3.91 -16.50 15.28
CA LYS A 63 -4.74 -17.36 16.15
C LYS A 63 -6.19 -16.88 16.27
N PRO A 64 -6.48 -15.59 16.52
CA PRO A 64 -7.86 -15.11 16.55
C PRO A 64 -8.60 -15.36 15.23
N ILE A 65 -7.94 -15.09 14.11
CA ILE A 65 -8.46 -15.34 12.76
C ILE A 65 -8.78 -16.82 12.56
N GLN A 66 -7.87 -17.72 12.92
CA GLN A 66 -8.09 -19.17 12.82
C GLN A 66 -9.25 -19.65 13.69
N GLN A 67 -9.37 -19.14 14.92
CA GLN A 67 -10.45 -19.48 15.84
C GLN A 67 -11.81 -19.03 15.33
N GLU A 68 -11.91 -17.82 14.78
CA GLU A 68 -13.16 -17.28 14.24
C GLU A 68 -13.66 -18.13 13.06
N VAL A 69 -12.77 -18.47 12.12
CA VAL A 69 -13.12 -19.27 10.94
C VAL A 69 -13.39 -20.73 11.31
N ALA A 70 -12.73 -21.28 12.34
CA ALA A 70 -13.03 -22.62 12.86
C ALA A 70 -14.41 -22.67 13.53
N THR A 71 -14.78 -21.62 14.26
CA THR A 71 -16.05 -21.54 14.99
C THR A 71 -17.23 -21.42 14.03
N ASN A 72 -17.12 -20.55 13.03
CA ASN A 72 -18.17 -20.32 12.02
C ASN A 72 -17.56 -20.45 10.61
N PRO A 73 -17.41 -21.67 10.08
CA PRO A 73 -16.80 -21.89 8.78
C PRO A 73 -17.81 -21.60 7.66
N ASP A 74 -18.33 -20.38 7.54
CA ASP A 74 -19.26 -19.96 6.48
C ASP A 74 -18.61 -18.94 5.53
N VAL A 75 -19.25 -18.74 4.37
CA VAL A 75 -18.70 -17.89 3.30
C VAL A 75 -18.59 -16.43 3.72
N ASP A 76 -19.51 -15.94 4.54
CA ASP A 76 -19.53 -14.53 4.92
C ASP A 76 -18.52 -14.26 6.05
N THR A 77 -18.38 -15.18 7.00
CA THR A 77 -17.28 -15.18 7.99
C THR A 77 -15.93 -15.21 7.29
N VAL A 78 -15.71 -16.09 6.31
CA VAL A 78 -14.44 -16.13 5.54
C VAL A 78 -14.18 -14.80 4.84
N LYS A 79 -15.18 -14.16 4.23
CA LYS A 79 -15.00 -12.85 3.58
C LYS A 79 -14.67 -11.75 4.58
N ASN A 80 -15.38 -11.70 5.72
CA ASN A 80 -15.17 -10.71 6.75
C ASN A 80 -13.75 -10.82 7.32
N VAL A 81 -13.35 -12.02 7.71
CA VAL A 81 -12.02 -12.31 8.23
C VAL A 81 -10.93 -12.05 7.19
N THR A 82 -11.18 -12.33 5.90
CA THR A 82 -10.26 -11.96 4.82
C THR A 82 -10.07 -10.44 4.72
N SER A 83 -11.16 -9.67 4.86
CA SER A 83 -11.12 -8.21 4.83
C SER A 83 -10.36 -7.63 6.02
N SER A 84 -10.60 -8.18 7.21
CA SER A 84 -9.89 -7.83 8.44
C SER A 84 -8.40 -8.17 8.33
N ALA A 85 -8.05 -9.38 7.88
CA ALA A 85 -6.67 -9.81 7.65
C ALA A 85 -5.93 -8.90 6.66
N ARG A 86 -6.59 -8.52 5.56
CA ARG A 86 -6.04 -7.57 4.58
C ARG A 86 -5.78 -6.19 5.20
N SER A 87 -6.73 -5.69 5.98
CA SER A 87 -6.62 -4.37 6.62
C SER A 87 -5.50 -4.37 7.65
N LEU A 88 -5.36 -5.47 8.39
CA LEU A 88 -4.29 -5.68 9.35
C LEU A 88 -2.91 -5.75 8.70
N SER A 89 -2.73 -6.59 7.67
CA SER A 89 -1.47 -6.67 6.91
C SER A 89 -1.08 -5.30 6.37
N LYS A 90 -2.04 -4.58 5.79
CA LYS A 90 -1.85 -3.23 5.27
C LYS A 90 -1.43 -2.23 6.35
N TYR A 91 -2.04 -2.29 7.53
CA TYR A 91 -1.67 -1.44 8.66
C TYR A 91 -0.23 -1.70 9.10
N LEU A 92 0.12 -2.97 9.35
CA LEU A 92 1.46 -3.37 9.79
C LEU A 92 2.54 -2.99 8.76
N ASP A 93 2.29 -3.30 7.49
CA ASP A 93 3.22 -2.99 6.39
C ASP A 93 3.45 -1.48 6.24
N ALA A 94 2.37 -0.69 6.31
CA ALA A 94 2.45 0.76 6.17
C ALA A 94 3.12 1.39 7.41
N ALA A 95 2.73 0.96 8.61
CA ALA A 95 3.27 1.48 9.88
C ALA A 95 4.79 1.30 9.98
N ALA A 96 5.30 0.16 9.50
CA ALA A 96 6.74 -0.10 9.45
C ALA A 96 7.51 0.87 8.53
N GLN A 97 6.84 1.50 7.55
CA GLN A 97 7.46 2.39 6.57
C GLN A 97 7.40 3.87 6.95
N VAL A 98 6.42 4.31 7.75
CA VAL A 98 6.25 5.73 8.09
C VAL A 98 7.36 6.19 9.04
N GLN A 99 8.19 7.13 8.59
CA GLN A 99 9.28 7.69 9.39
C GLN A 99 8.76 8.55 10.53
N THR A 100 7.67 9.28 10.32
CA THR A 100 7.01 10.11 11.35
C THR A 100 6.57 9.27 12.53
N LEU A 101 6.02 8.06 12.30
CA LEU A 101 5.61 7.15 13.36
C LEU A 101 6.80 6.60 14.14
N LYS A 102 7.96 6.37 13.47
CA LYS A 102 9.20 5.95 14.15
C LYS A 102 9.79 7.02 15.05
N LYS A 103 9.58 8.30 14.71
CA LYS A 103 10.03 9.44 15.52
C LYS A 103 9.08 9.74 16.68
N GLY A 104 7.79 9.41 16.52
CA GLY A 104 6.82 9.49 17.60
C GLY A 104 7.05 8.39 18.64
N ALA A 105 6.98 8.71 19.93
CA ALA A 105 6.91 7.70 20.99
C ALA A 105 5.50 7.08 21.05
N ILE A 106 5.08 6.43 19.95
CA ILE A 106 3.75 5.85 19.78
C ILE A 106 3.84 4.34 19.95
N ASP A 107 2.97 3.79 20.78
CA ASP A 107 2.75 2.35 20.87
C ASP A 107 1.76 1.92 19.77
N LEU A 108 2.31 1.40 18.67
CA LEU A 108 1.55 1.01 17.48
C LEU A 108 0.65 -0.21 17.71
N GLU A 109 1.02 -1.07 18.66
CA GLU A 109 0.25 -2.27 19.04
C GLU A 109 -0.98 -1.86 19.85
N MET A 110 -0.82 -0.97 20.84
CA MET A 110 -1.99 -0.44 21.56
C MET A 110 -2.94 0.33 20.63
N ALA A 111 -2.43 1.12 19.68
CA ALA A 111 -3.26 1.82 18.71
C ALA A 111 -4.03 0.85 17.79
N LEU A 112 -3.40 -0.28 17.44
CA LEU A 112 -4.04 -1.35 16.67
C LEU A 112 -5.15 -2.03 17.46
N ASP A 113 -4.91 -2.36 18.73
CA ASP A 113 -5.92 -2.95 19.63
C ASP A 113 -7.12 -2.03 19.81
N GLU A 114 -6.88 -0.72 19.95
CA GLU A 114 -7.95 0.27 20.00
C GLU A 114 -8.75 0.32 18.69
N ALA A 115 -8.08 0.28 17.54
CA ALA A 115 -8.73 0.28 16.23
C ALA A 115 -9.58 -0.99 15.99
N LEU A 116 -9.10 -2.15 16.44
CA LEU A 116 -9.86 -3.40 16.43
C LEU A 116 -11.09 -3.31 17.35
N ARG A 117 -10.90 -2.80 18.58
CA ARG A 117 -12.00 -2.64 19.55
C ARG A 117 -13.09 -1.68 19.09
N LEU A 118 -12.72 -0.66 18.31
CA LEU A 118 -13.63 0.34 17.76
C LEU A 118 -14.17 -0.01 16.36
N ASP A 119 -13.79 -1.16 15.80
CA ASP A 119 -14.16 -1.60 14.45
C ASP A 119 -13.79 -0.59 13.36
N CYS A 120 -12.64 0.08 13.50
CA CYS A 120 -12.15 1.10 12.58
C CYS A 120 -10.76 0.80 11.99
N LEU A 121 -10.34 -0.48 12.03
CA LEU A 121 -9.06 -0.96 11.49
C LEU A 121 -8.84 -0.56 10.03
N ASN A 122 -9.89 -0.62 9.20
CA ASN A 122 -9.83 -0.22 7.80
C ASN A 122 -9.40 1.25 7.64
N VAL A 123 -10.01 2.16 8.42
CA VAL A 123 -9.72 3.60 8.41
C VAL A 123 -8.32 3.85 8.95
N ALA A 124 -7.93 3.19 10.03
CA ALA A 124 -6.57 3.28 10.59
C ALA A 124 -5.51 2.82 9.57
N ALA A 125 -5.74 1.68 8.92
CA ALA A 125 -4.86 1.15 7.87
C ALA A 125 -4.77 2.08 6.66
N ASP A 126 -5.87 2.72 6.26
CA ASP A 126 -5.89 3.73 5.21
C ASP A 126 -5.11 4.99 5.61
N LEU A 127 -5.31 5.50 6.82
CA LEU A 127 -4.61 6.67 7.35
C LEU A 127 -3.10 6.47 7.31
N VAL A 128 -2.61 5.36 7.88
CA VAL A 128 -1.18 5.06 7.92
C VAL A 128 -0.63 4.88 6.51
N LYS A 129 -1.37 4.23 5.60
CA LYS A 129 -0.96 4.12 4.20
C LYS A 129 -0.83 5.48 3.53
N GLN A 130 -1.79 6.38 3.74
CA GLN A 130 -1.71 7.72 3.16
C GLN A 130 -0.56 8.52 3.75
N ALA A 131 -0.25 8.36 5.03
CA ALA A 131 0.95 8.94 5.63
C ALA A 131 2.23 8.43 4.94
N THR A 132 2.36 7.12 4.70
CA THR A 132 3.49 6.55 3.94
C THR A 132 3.59 7.14 2.54
N ASN A 133 2.48 7.22 1.82
CA ASN A 133 2.45 7.76 0.45
C ASN A 133 2.87 9.23 0.42
N LEU A 134 2.41 10.02 1.38
CA LEU A 134 2.75 11.44 1.48
C LEU A 134 4.26 11.62 1.73
N GLU A 135 4.84 10.88 2.68
CA GLU A 135 6.29 10.93 2.94
C GLU A 135 7.11 10.55 1.71
N GLN A 136 6.75 9.46 1.03
CA GLN A 136 7.43 9.02 -0.20
C GLN A 136 7.29 10.06 -1.32
N THR A 137 6.13 10.70 -1.45
CA THR A 137 5.88 11.74 -2.45
C THR A 137 6.72 12.98 -2.16
N VAL A 138 6.81 13.40 -0.90
CA VAL A 138 7.69 14.51 -0.48
C VAL A 138 9.16 14.19 -0.79
N GLY A 139 9.62 12.96 -0.52
CA GLY A 139 10.98 12.53 -0.89
C GLY A 139 11.25 12.56 -2.40
N LYS A 140 10.29 12.08 -3.21
CA LYS A 140 10.37 12.15 -4.67
C LYS A 140 10.33 13.58 -5.20
N LEU A 141 9.50 14.43 -4.59
CA LEU A 141 9.42 15.85 -4.91
C LEU A 141 10.78 16.51 -4.66
N PHE A 142 11.37 16.31 -3.49
CA PHE A 142 12.67 16.88 -3.14
C PHE A 142 13.78 16.47 -4.10
N THR A 143 13.87 15.18 -4.44
CA THR A 143 14.87 14.66 -5.39
C THR A 143 14.66 15.21 -6.80
N THR A 144 13.42 15.34 -7.24
CA THR A 144 13.06 15.92 -8.55
C THR A 144 13.39 17.41 -8.59
N TRP A 145 13.07 18.14 -7.52
CA TRP A 145 13.34 19.56 -7.38
C TRP A 145 14.85 19.85 -7.40
N LYS A 146 15.66 19.12 -6.63
CA LYS A 146 17.13 19.24 -6.69
C LYS A 146 17.68 18.97 -8.09
N ARG A 147 17.15 17.95 -8.77
CA ARG A 147 17.56 17.63 -10.14
C ARG A 147 17.19 18.75 -11.12
N LEU A 148 16.01 19.35 -10.96
CA LEU A 148 15.55 20.47 -11.78
C LEU A 148 16.47 21.68 -11.61
N GLY A 149 16.82 22.04 -10.37
CA GLY A 149 17.79 23.11 -10.08
C GLY A 149 19.14 22.85 -10.76
N ASN A 150 19.72 21.66 -10.59
CA ASN A 150 21.01 21.31 -11.23
C ASN A 150 20.97 21.40 -12.77
N LEU A 151 19.84 21.04 -13.39
CA LEU A 151 19.67 21.16 -14.84
C LEU A 151 19.52 22.62 -15.28
N ALA A 152 18.79 23.43 -14.51
CA ALA A 152 18.65 24.86 -14.77
C ALA A 152 20.01 25.57 -14.67
N ASP A 153 20.80 25.28 -13.64
CA ASP A 153 22.16 25.84 -13.46
C ASP A 153 23.08 25.46 -14.62
N ARG A 154 23.09 24.19 -15.00
CA ARG A 154 23.88 23.71 -16.14
C ARG A 154 23.46 24.39 -17.44
N LEU A 155 22.15 24.46 -17.70
CA LEU A 155 21.63 25.10 -18.90
C LEU A 155 21.97 26.60 -18.92
N TYR A 156 21.94 27.27 -17.78
CA TYR A 156 22.33 28.67 -17.63
C TYR A 156 23.80 28.91 -18.02
N VAL A 157 24.70 28.03 -17.57
CA VAL A 157 26.14 28.07 -17.91
C VAL A 157 26.34 27.79 -19.40
N ASP A 158 25.68 26.76 -19.93
CA ASP A 158 25.84 26.29 -21.32
C ASP A 158 25.26 27.27 -22.36
N THR A 159 24.19 27.99 -22.03
CA THR A 159 23.50 28.86 -23.00
C THR A 159 24.15 30.21 -23.22
N GLY A 160 25.10 30.64 -22.39
CA GLY A 160 25.77 31.95 -22.54
C GLY A 160 24.78 33.12 -22.61
N ALA A 161 25.26 34.31 -23.00
CA ALA A 161 24.44 35.52 -23.10
C ALA A 161 23.63 35.63 -24.41
N SER A 162 23.99 34.84 -25.44
CA SER A 162 23.46 35.01 -26.81
C SER A 162 22.16 34.24 -27.10
N ASN A 163 21.53 33.64 -26.09
CA ASN A 163 20.33 32.80 -26.26
C ASN A 163 19.13 33.33 -25.42
N PRO A 164 18.42 34.38 -25.88
CA PRO A 164 17.39 35.06 -25.11
C PRO A 164 16.16 34.20 -24.79
N HIS A 165 15.78 33.29 -25.69
CA HIS A 165 14.62 32.41 -25.47
C HIS A 165 14.86 31.37 -24.38
N LEU A 166 16.07 30.81 -24.31
CA LEU A 166 16.45 29.86 -23.26
C LEU A 166 16.57 30.56 -21.90
N ARG A 167 17.01 31.82 -21.88
CA ARG A 167 16.99 32.66 -20.68
C ARG A 167 15.58 32.91 -20.18
N SER A 168 14.65 33.27 -21.07
CA SER A 168 13.24 33.45 -20.71
C SER A 168 12.62 32.17 -20.14
N LEU A 169 12.95 31.00 -20.72
CA LEU A 169 12.49 29.72 -20.19
C LEU A 169 13.02 29.47 -18.77
N LEU A 170 14.31 29.71 -18.54
CA LEU A 170 14.91 29.58 -17.21
C LEU A 170 14.26 30.53 -16.20
N THR A 171 14.01 31.79 -16.56
CA THR A 171 13.32 32.76 -15.69
C THR A 171 11.90 32.32 -15.34
N CYS A 172 11.14 31.73 -16.28
CA CYS A 172 9.82 31.19 -15.96
C CYS A 172 9.90 30.00 -14.99
N LEU A 173 10.88 29.11 -15.19
CA LEU A 173 11.08 27.91 -14.37
C LEU A 173 11.71 28.23 -13.00
N GLU A 174 12.24 29.44 -12.80
CA GLU A 174 12.86 29.89 -11.56
C GLU A 174 11.92 29.76 -10.35
N THR A 175 10.61 29.94 -10.58
CA THR A 175 9.55 29.73 -9.59
C THR A 175 9.53 28.31 -9.00
N LEU A 176 10.00 27.32 -9.75
CA LEU A 176 10.08 25.91 -9.34
C LEU A 176 11.49 25.47 -8.93
N THR A 177 12.53 26.27 -9.22
CA THR A 177 13.93 25.96 -8.86
C THR A 177 14.45 26.77 -7.69
N SER A 178 13.77 27.86 -7.31
CA SER A 178 14.12 28.66 -6.14
C SER A 178 13.97 27.86 -4.84
N GLU A 179 14.57 28.33 -3.73
CA GLU A 179 14.53 27.70 -2.38
C GLU A 179 13.11 27.46 -1.86
N THR A 180 12.12 28.16 -2.41
CA THR A 180 10.72 28.02 -2.08
C THR A 180 9.92 27.71 -3.35
N ILE A 181 9.36 26.51 -3.45
CA ILE A 181 8.50 26.15 -4.57
C ILE A 181 7.14 26.80 -4.37
N GLU A 182 6.68 27.55 -5.36
CA GLU A 182 5.33 28.10 -5.42
C GLU A 182 4.56 27.47 -6.57
N VAL A 183 3.45 26.80 -6.25
CA VAL A 183 2.57 26.18 -7.24
C VAL A 183 1.14 26.63 -6.98
N GLN A 184 0.48 27.11 -8.02
CA GLN A 184 -0.97 27.33 -8.02
C GLN A 184 -1.66 26.00 -8.33
N LEU A 185 -2.65 25.65 -7.52
CA LEU A 185 -3.38 24.38 -7.65
C LEU A 185 -4.59 24.48 -8.60
N ASP A 186 -5.02 25.69 -8.90
CA ASP A 186 -6.20 26.01 -9.70
C ASP A 186 -5.87 27.00 -10.82
N GLU A 187 -6.63 26.93 -11.91
CA GLU A 187 -6.52 27.88 -13.02
C GLU A 187 -7.04 29.28 -12.62
N GLU A 188 -7.85 29.36 -11.56
CA GLU A 188 -8.45 30.58 -11.01
C GLU A 188 -7.53 31.28 -9.99
N GLY A 189 -6.48 30.62 -9.50
CA GLY A 189 -5.45 31.18 -8.62
C GLY A 189 -5.88 31.41 -7.17
N GLU A 190 -6.97 30.80 -6.71
CA GLU A 190 -7.47 30.96 -5.33
C GLU A 190 -6.66 30.13 -4.32
N GLN A 191 -5.98 29.07 -4.77
CA GLN A 191 -5.19 28.18 -3.91
C GLN A 191 -3.73 28.08 -4.35
N SER A 192 -2.83 28.66 -3.55
CA SER A 192 -1.38 28.52 -3.72
C SER A 192 -0.78 27.64 -2.63
N VAL A 193 0.13 26.75 -3.03
CA VAL A 193 0.95 25.96 -2.11
C VAL A 193 2.38 26.45 -2.19
N ARG A 194 2.91 26.83 -1.02
CA ARG A 194 4.29 27.25 -0.84
C ARG A 194 5.04 26.18 -0.05
N LEU A 195 6.04 25.56 -0.66
CA LEU A 195 6.87 24.53 -0.02
C LEU A 195 8.28 25.07 0.17
N ARG A 196 8.78 25.01 1.41
CA ARG A 196 10.16 25.33 1.74
C ARG A 196 10.78 24.14 2.46
N VAL A 197 11.98 23.75 2.04
CA VAL A 197 12.75 22.76 2.82
C VAL A 197 13.43 23.46 3.97
N MET A 198 13.11 23.02 5.17
CA MET A 198 13.78 23.43 6.38
C MET A 198 14.98 22.50 6.59
N SER A 199 16.17 23.09 6.69
CA SER A 199 17.34 22.40 7.21
C SER A 199 17.32 22.59 8.74
N GLU A 200 17.34 21.50 9.51
CA GLU A 200 17.62 21.60 10.95
C GLU A 200 19.08 22.04 11.12
N GLU A 201 19.31 23.10 11.91
CA GLU A 201 20.64 23.49 12.42
C GLU A 201 21.09 22.53 13.53
#